data_AF-A0A3R6IL96-F1
#
_entry.id   AF-A0A3R6IL96-F1
#
_cell.length_a   1.000
_cell.length_b   1.000
_cell.length_c   1.000
_cell.angle_alpha   90.00
_cell.angle_beta   90.00
_cell.angle_gamma   90.00
#
_symmetry.space_group_name_H-M   'P 1'
#
loop_
_entity.id
_entity.type
_entity.pdbx_description
1 polymer ?
#
loop_
_entity_poly.entity_id
_entity_poly.type
_entity_poly.pdbx_seq_one_letter_code
_entity_poly.pdbx_strand_id
1 'polypeptide(L)'
;MDNQLKKIGIWPINRAGQQELANSLIYPVIEGEVNPIEHIAKMKGLYEALKKAIDDDRIKDAVITETEKYGKKASWNGCEVSLKEVGVSYDFNSCNDPEYIRLIKAKADIDSQIKQRESYLKTVPDGTTILDEETGEVYSIHPALRMAKQGYTITFSK
;
A
#
# COMPACT_ATOMS: atom_id res chain seq x y z
N MET A 1 20.70 24.02 -23.34
CA MET A 1 20.18 23.87 -21.96
C MET A 1 20.27 22.41 -21.61
N ASP A 2 21.36 22.05 -20.93
CA ASP A 2 21.71 20.67 -20.61
C ASP A 2 20.79 20.18 -19.47
N ASN A 3 20.08 19.08 -19.73
CA ASN A 3 18.99 18.61 -18.89
C ASN A 3 19.58 17.97 -17.62
N GLN A 4 19.51 18.70 -16.49
CA GLN A 4 20.16 18.37 -15.22
C GLN A 4 19.71 17.03 -14.59
N LEU A 5 18.66 16.40 -15.14
CA LEU A 5 18.22 15.05 -14.76
C LEU A 5 19.18 13.93 -15.23
N LYS A 6 20.18 14.22 -16.07
CA LYS A 6 21.23 13.25 -16.47
C LYS A 6 22.17 12.79 -15.33
N LYS A 7 22.03 13.31 -14.11
CA LYS A 7 22.96 13.05 -12.99
C LYS A 7 22.51 11.98 -11.97
N ILE A 8 21.54 11.13 -12.30
CA ILE A 8 21.38 9.84 -11.63
C ILE A 8 22.04 8.81 -12.55
N GLY A 9 23.31 8.47 -12.27
CA GLY A 9 24.15 7.66 -13.17
C GLY A 9 23.71 6.22 -13.38
N ILE A 10 22.66 5.76 -12.67
CA ILE A 10 22.10 4.42 -12.79
C ILE A 10 20.58 4.54 -12.78
N TRP A 11 19.95 4.42 -13.95
CA TRP A 11 18.50 4.28 -14.06
C TRP A 11 18.13 2.80 -14.04
N PRO A 12 17.39 2.33 -13.03
CA PRO A 12 17.08 0.91 -12.89
C PRO A 12 15.95 0.49 -13.84
N ILE A 13 16.32 0.20 -15.09
CA ILE A 13 15.41 -0.12 -16.20
C ILE A 13 14.86 -1.55 -16.18
N ASN A 14 15.41 -2.44 -15.33
CA ASN A 14 14.96 -3.81 -15.17
C ASN A 14 15.00 -4.23 -13.69
N ARG A 15 14.42 -5.40 -13.37
CA ARG A 15 14.32 -5.90 -11.99
C ARG A 15 15.68 -6.08 -11.30
N ALA A 16 16.69 -6.52 -12.04
CA ALA A 16 18.04 -6.69 -11.50
C ALA A 16 18.66 -5.33 -11.14
N GLY A 17 18.60 -4.35 -12.04
CA GLY A 17 19.07 -2.99 -11.78
C GLY A 17 18.30 -2.29 -10.65
N GLN A 18 17.00 -2.57 -10.50
CA GLN A 18 16.20 -2.10 -9.35
C GLN A 18 16.74 -2.66 -8.04
N GLN A 19 17.08 -3.96 -8.00
CA GLN A 19 17.65 -4.59 -6.82
C GLN A 19 19.06 -4.10 -6.52
N GLU A 20 19.90 -3.91 -7.54
CA GLU A 20 21.26 -3.38 -7.39
C GLU A 20 21.25 -1.96 -6.82
N LEU A 21 20.38 -1.08 -7.34
CA LEU A 21 20.21 0.26 -6.79
C LEU A 21 19.64 0.22 -5.37
N ALA A 22 18.68 -0.66 -5.08
CA ALA A 22 18.17 -0.82 -3.72
C ALA A 22 19.29 -1.24 -2.75
N ASN A 23 20.11 -2.21 -3.16
CA ASN A 23 21.23 -2.70 -2.37
C ASN A 23 22.28 -1.61 -2.12
N SER A 24 22.62 -0.79 -3.13
CA SER A 24 23.57 0.31 -2.95
C SER A 24 23.05 1.43 -2.04
N LEU A 25 21.73 1.57 -1.90
CA LEU A 25 21.11 2.47 -0.94
C LEU A 25 21.01 1.87 0.47
N ILE A 26 21.00 0.54 0.59
CA ILE A 26 20.86 -0.19 1.85
C ILE A 26 22.22 -0.41 2.54
N TYR A 27 23.22 -0.88 1.80
CA TYR A 27 24.50 -1.32 2.40
C TYR A 27 25.24 -0.23 3.18
N PRO A 28 25.36 1.02 2.70
CA PRO A 28 26.02 2.07 3.48
C PRO A 28 25.38 2.31 4.86
N VAL A 29 24.08 2.04 5.01
CA VAL A 29 23.36 2.15 6.29
C VAL A 29 23.69 0.96 7.19
N ILE A 30 23.71 -0.25 6.64
CA ILE A 30 24.00 -1.48 7.39
C ILE A 30 25.46 -1.53 7.82
N GLU A 31 26.37 -1.07 6.96
CA GLU A 31 27.82 -1.00 7.19
C GLU A 31 28.21 0.17 8.10
N GLY A 32 27.27 1.05 8.45
CA GLY A 32 27.48 2.15 9.37
C GLY A 32 28.24 3.33 8.75
N GLU A 33 28.35 3.39 7.42
CA GLU A 33 29.03 4.47 6.69
C GLU A 33 28.22 5.78 6.69
N VAL A 34 26.89 5.68 6.80
CA VAL A 34 25.98 6.84 6.82
C VAL A 34 25.03 6.81 8.02
N ASN A 35 24.60 7.99 8.47
CA ASN A 35 23.59 8.10 9.52
C ASN A 35 22.23 7.56 9.03
N PRO A 36 21.62 6.55 9.69
CA PRO A 36 20.38 5.94 9.22
C PRO A 36 19.18 6.90 9.16
N ILE A 37 19.09 7.84 10.11
CA ILE A 37 17.97 8.80 10.21
C ILE A 37 18.03 9.81 9.07
N GLU A 38 19.20 10.40 8.85
CA GLU A 38 19.40 11.35 7.77
C GLU A 38 19.20 10.69 6.39
N HIS A 39 19.74 9.48 6.22
CA HIS A 39 19.67 8.74 4.97
C HIS A 39 18.22 8.36 4.61
N ILE A 40 17.45 7.80 5.56
CA ILE A 40 16.06 7.43 5.31
C ILE A 40 15.18 8.66 5.05
N ALA A 41 15.43 9.79 5.70
CA ALA A 41 14.71 11.03 5.45
C ALA A 41 14.95 11.55 4.02
N LYS A 42 16.21 11.55 3.56
CA LYS A 42 16.56 11.91 2.17
C LYS A 42 15.93 10.97 1.15
N MET A 43 16.03 9.66 1.36
CA MET A 43 15.42 8.65 0.47
C MET A 43 13.90 8.82 0.40
N LYS A 44 13.24 9.05 1.53
CA LYS A 44 11.80 9.30 1.58
C LYS A 44 11.42 10.58 0.82
N GLY A 45 12.20 11.66 0.97
CA GLY A 45 11.98 12.91 0.24
C GLY A 45 12.10 12.72 -1.28
N LEU A 46 13.14 12.00 -1.73
CA LEU A 46 13.32 11.66 -3.14
C LEU A 46 12.16 10.80 -3.67
N TYR A 47 11.74 9.78 -2.92
CA TYR A 47 10.61 8.93 -3.27
C TYR A 47 9.32 9.74 -3.46
N GLU A 48 9.00 10.64 -2.53
CA GLU A 48 7.80 11.49 -2.64
C GLU A 48 7.87 12.44 -3.84
N ALA A 49 9.05 12.98 -4.15
CA ALA A 49 9.23 13.84 -5.32
C ALA A 49 9.05 13.06 -6.64
N LEU A 50 9.65 11.87 -6.75
CA LEU A 50 9.50 10.99 -7.91
C LEU A 50 8.05 10.54 -8.07
N LYS A 51 7.39 10.16 -6.97
CA LYS A 51 5.98 9.77 -6.98
C LYS A 51 5.10 10.90 -7.51
N LYS A 52 5.28 12.13 -7.01
CA LYS A 52 4.53 13.30 -7.50
C LYS A 52 4.73 13.53 -9.00
N ALA A 53 5.95 13.34 -9.52
CA ALA A 53 6.23 13.50 -10.94
C ALA A 53 5.58 12.39 -11.80
N ILE A 54 5.61 11.14 -11.34
CA ILE A 54 4.98 10.00 -12.02
C ILE A 54 3.45 10.12 -12.01
N ASP A 55 2.90 10.62 -10.91
CA ASP A 55 1.45 10.80 -10.73
C ASP A 55 0.93 12.11 -11.36
N ASP A 56 1.80 12.99 -11.87
CA ASP A 56 1.42 14.26 -12.49
C ASP A 56 0.71 14.03 -13.82
N ASP A 57 -0.48 14.61 -13.98
CA ASP A 57 -1.32 14.40 -15.15
C ASP A 57 -0.64 14.90 -16.44
N ARG A 58 0.22 15.93 -16.38
CA ARG A 58 0.98 16.40 -17.55
C ARG A 58 1.97 15.37 -18.05
N ILE A 59 2.57 14.59 -17.14
CA ILE A 59 3.48 13.49 -17.49
C ILE A 59 2.69 12.32 -18.06
N LYS A 60 1.57 11.96 -17.42
CA LYS A 60 0.68 10.88 -17.91
C LYS A 60 0.20 11.17 -19.32
N ASP A 61 -0.34 12.36 -19.56
CA ASP A 61 -0.86 12.77 -20.87
C ASP A 61 0.24 12.70 -21.93
N ALA A 62 1.44 13.21 -21.62
CA ALA A 62 2.58 13.15 -22.54
C ALA A 62 3.00 11.71 -22.87
N VAL A 63 3.03 10.81 -21.88
CA VAL A 63 3.36 9.39 -22.08
C VAL A 63 2.26 8.68 -22.89
N ILE A 64 0.99 9.00 -22.64
CA ILE A 64 -0.14 8.46 -23.41
C ILE A 64 -0.02 8.87 -24.87
N THR A 65 0.07 10.17 -25.14
CA THR A 65 0.19 10.71 -26.52
C THR A 65 1.39 10.13 -27.26
N GLU A 66 2.54 9.95 -26.58
CA GLU A 66 3.71 9.33 -27.21
C GLU A 66 3.47 7.85 -27.49
N THR A 67 2.87 7.11 -26.56
CA THR A 67 2.60 5.67 -26.72
C THR A 67 1.57 5.41 -27.82
N GLU A 68 0.58 6.28 -28.00
CA GLU A 68 -0.43 6.20 -29.06
C GLU A 68 0.17 6.18 -30.48
N LYS A 69 1.32 6.84 -30.68
CA LYS A 69 2.05 6.81 -31.95
C LYS A 69 2.54 5.41 -32.33
N TYR A 70 2.72 4.54 -31.33
CA TYR A 70 3.14 3.15 -31.48
C TYR A 70 1.96 2.17 -31.31
N GLY A 71 0.73 2.67 -31.24
CA GLY A 71 -0.48 1.89 -30.98
C GLY A 71 -0.85 1.89 -29.50
N LYS A 72 -1.03 0.72 -28.88
CA LYS A 72 -1.36 0.61 -27.45
C LYS A 72 -0.17 0.22 -26.57
N LYS A 73 1.01 0.02 -27.17
CA LYS A 73 2.20 -0.45 -26.48
C LYS A 73 3.45 0.21 -27.04
N ALA A 74 4.36 0.61 -26.16
CA ALA A 74 5.70 1.06 -26.51
C ALA A 74 6.72 0.34 -25.61
N SER A 75 7.84 -0.09 -26.18
CA SER A 75 8.93 -0.72 -25.43
C SER A 75 10.17 0.17 -25.45
N TRP A 76 10.84 0.29 -24.32
CA TRP A 76 12.10 1.00 -24.20
C TRP A 76 13.03 0.30 -23.21
N ASN A 77 14.22 -0.10 -23.67
CA ASN A 77 15.29 -0.69 -22.84
C ASN A 77 14.82 -1.82 -21.88
N GLY A 78 13.93 -2.70 -22.35
CA GLY A 78 13.40 -3.82 -21.56
C GLY A 78 12.21 -3.48 -20.66
N CYS A 79 11.74 -2.23 -20.67
CA CYS A 79 10.47 -1.79 -20.08
C CYS A 79 9.38 -1.72 -21.15
N GLU A 80 8.16 -2.19 -20.85
CA GLU A 80 6.98 -2.05 -21.72
C GLU A 80 5.97 -1.10 -21.06
N VAL A 81 5.61 -0.04 -21.78
CA VAL A 81 4.49 0.86 -21.45
C VAL A 81 3.28 0.40 -22.26
N SER A 82 2.20 0.03 -21.58
CA SER A 82 0.95 -0.41 -22.20
C SER A 82 -0.21 0.48 -21.78
N LEU A 83 -0.97 0.99 -22.75
CA LEU A 83 -2.21 1.73 -22.52
C LEU A 83 -3.34 0.75 -22.19
N LYS A 84 -3.96 0.95 -21.03
CA LYS A 84 -5.12 0.18 -20.56
C LYS A 84 -6.09 1.11 -19.86
N GLU A 85 -7.37 0.77 -19.87
CA GLU A 85 -8.35 1.44 -19.00
C GLU A 85 -7.97 1.14 -17.54
N VAL A 86 -7.70 2.21 -16.79
CA VAL A 86 -7.35 2.14 -15.37
C VAL A 86 -8.48 2.77 -14.56
N GLY A 87 -8.76 2.20 -13.38
CA GLY A 87 -9.78 2.76 -12.48
C GLY A 87 -11.23 2.47 -12.87
N VAL A 88 -11.49 1.39 -13.62
CA VAL A 88 -12.85 0.93 -13.89
C VAL A 88 -13.51 0.53 -12.57
N SER A 89 -14.45 1.35 -12.11
CA SER A 89 -15.28 1.10 -10.94
C SER A 89 -16.73 0.94 -11.36
N TYR A 90 -17.43 0.00 -10.73
CA TYR A 90 -18.86 -0.20 -10.94
C TYR A 90 -19.62 0.35 -9.74
N ASP A 91 -20.64 1.17 -9.99
CA ASP A 91 -21.57 1.62 -8.97
C ASP A 91 -22.75 0.66 -8.85
N PHE A 92 -22.67 -0.24 -7.87
CA PHE A 92 -23.72 -1.21 -7.57
C PHE A 92 -24.89 -0.61 -6.77
N ASN A 93 -24.77 0.63 -6.26
CA ASN A 93 -25.89 1.29 -5.58
C ASN A 93 -26.98 1.70 -6.58
N SER A 94 -26.57 2.05 -7.80
CA SER A 94 -27.49 2.42 -8.89
C SER A 94 -28.34 1.25 -9.39
N CYS A 95 -27.99 0.01 -9.05
CA CYS A 95 -28.68 -1.20 -9.50
C CYS A 95 -30.03 -1.42 -8.79
N ASN A 96 -30.32 -0.73 -7.68
CA ASN A 96 -31.56 -0.89 -6.88
C ASN A 96 -31.90 -2.36 -6.56
N ASP A 97 -30.90 -3.22 -6.42
CA ASP A 97 -31.07 -4.65 -6.19
C ASP A 97 -31.41 -4.91 -4.70
N PRO A 98 -32.61 -5.43 -4.36
CA PRO A 98 -33.02 -5.62 -2.97
C PRO A 98 -32.14 -6.63 -2.21
N GLU A 99 -31.64 -7.65 -2.90
CA GLU A 99 -30.77 -8.67 -2.32
C GLU A 99 -29.40 -8.08 -1.94
N TYR A 100 -28.80 -7.30 -2.84
CA TYR A 100 -27.56 -6.57 -2.60
C TYR A 100 -27.69 -5.63 -1.41
N ILE A 101 -28.78 -4.85 -1.33
CA ILE A 101 -29.04 -3.94 -0.20
C ILE A 101 -29.13 -4.73 1.12
N ARG A 102 -29.83 -5.87 1.12
CA ARG A 102 -29.93 -6.75 2.29
C ARG A 102 -28.56 -7.29 2.71
N LEU A 103 -27.75 -7.76 1.76
CA LEU A 103 -26.42 -8.30 2.01
C LEU A 103 -25.44 -7.25 2.53
N ILE A 104 -25.44 -6.03 1.97
CA ILE A 104 -24.60 -4.93 2.44
C ILE A 104 -24.97 -4.53 3.88
N LYS A 105 -26.28 -4.47 4.19
CA LYS A 105 -26.74 -4.18 5.55
C LYS A 105 -26.33 -5.27 6.53
N ALA A 106 -26.51 -6.54 6.18
CA ALA A 106 -26.10 -7.67 7.00
C ALA A 106 -24.58 -7.68 7.23
N LYS A 107 -23.78 -7.40 6.19
CA LYS A 107 -22.33 -7.26 6.30
C LYS A 107 -21.94 -6.16 7.29
N ALA A 108 -22.55 -4.98 7.19
CA ALA A 108 -22.24 -3.87 8.08
C ALA A 108 -22.57 -4.19 9.55
N ASP A 109 -23.67 -4.91 9.79
CA ASP A 109 -24.06 -5.35 11.13
C ASP A 109 -23.09 -6.40 11.69
N ILE A 110 -22.79 -7.44 10.91
CA ILE A 110 -21.82 -8.48 11.28
C ILE A 110 -20.44 -7.87 11.55
N ASP A 111 -19.97 -6.95 10.71
CA ASP A 111 -18.70 -6.25 10.92
C ASP A 111 -18.69 -5.46 12.23
N SER A 112 -19.83 -4.88 12.63
CA SER A 112 -19.98 -4.19 13.92
C SER A 112 -19.91 -5.18 15.09
N GLN A 113 -20.63 -6.30 15.00
CA GLN A 113 -20.62 -7.35 16.03
C GLN A 113 -19.22 -7.96 16.21
N ILE A 114 -18.51 -8.22 15.10
CA ILE A 114 -17.13 -8.71 15.11
C ILE A 114 -16.22 -7.71 15.81
N LYS A 115 -16.29 -6.41 15.47
CA LYS A 115 -15.46 -5.37 16.11
C LYS A 115 -15.71 -5.26 17.61
N GLN A 116 -16.96 -5.39 18.05
CA GLN A 116 -17.30 -5.42 19.47
C GLN A 116 -16.70 -6.65 20.15
N ARG A 117 -16.82 -7.82 19.53
CA ARG A 117 -16.25 -9.08 20.05
C ARG A 117 -14.73 -9.03 20.11
N GLU A 118 -14.06 -8.50 19.08
CA GLU A 118 -12.61 -8.30 19.08
C GLU A 118 -12.16 -7.33 20.18
N SER A 119 -12.92 -6.26 20.42
CA SER A 119 -12.63 -5.30 21.48
C SER A 119 -12.75 -5.94 22.87
N TYR A 120 -13.75 -6.80 23.04
CA TYR A 120 -13.93 -7.60 24.25
C TYR A 120 -12.80 -8.63 24.45
N LEU A 121 -12.40 -9.35 23.40
CA LEU A 121 -11.31 -10.33 23.48
C LEU A 121 -9.95 -9.70 23.81
N LYS A 122 -9.76 -8.40 23.56
CA LYS A 122 -8.53 -7.69 23.97
C LYS A 122 -8.45 -7.42 25.47
N THR A 123 -9.57 -7.44 26.19
CA THR A 123 -9.64 -7.04 27.60
C THR A 123 -9.99 -8.18 28.55
N VAL A 124 -10.43 -9.32 28.02
CA VAL A 124 -10.87 -10.46 28.83
C VAL A 124 -9.71 -11.12 29.59
N PRO A 125 -9.86 -11.44 30.89
CA PRO A 125 -8.89 -12.24 31.61
C PRO A 125 -8.75 -13.65 31.04
N ASP A 126 -7.57 -14.24 31.20
CA ASP A 126 -7.30 -15.61 30.77
C ASP A 126 -8.14 -16.63 31.54
N GLY A 127 -8.70 -17.61 30.82
CA GLY A 127 -9.55 -18.65 31.40
C GLY A 127 -10.94 -18.16 31.83
N THR A 128 -11.44 -17.07 31.25
CA THR A 128 -12.81 -16.60 31.52
C THR A 128 -13.81 -17.62 31.01
N THR A 129 -14.63 -18.16 31.91
CA THR A 129 -15.70 -19.11 31.57
C THR A 129 -16.96 -18.35 31.14
N ILE A 130 -17.49 -18.69 29.97
CA ILE A 130 -18.76 -18.16 29.44
C ILE A 130 -19.75 -19.31 29.27
N LEU A 131 -20.99 -19.08 29.68
CA LEU A 131 -22.14 -19.91 29.36
C LEU A 131 -22.84 -19.34 28.13
N ASP A 132 -23.01 -20.16 27.11
CA ASP A 132 -23.90 -19.86 25.98
C ASP A 132 -25.35 -20.12 26.41
N GLU A 133 -26.16 -19.07 26.49
CA GLU A 133 -27.56 -19.18 26.93
C GLU A 133 -28.47 -19.87 25.89
N GLU A 134 -28.06 -19.95 24.62
CA GLU A 134 -28.85 -20.55 23.55
C GLU A 134 -28.56 -22.05 23.41
N THR A 135 -27.30 -22.46 23.54
CA THR A 135 -26.88 -23.87 23.42
C THR A 135 -26.72 -24.58 24.77
N GLY A 136 -26.58 -23.82 25.87
CA GLY A 136 -26.29 -24.34 27.20
C GLY A 136 -24.83 -24.80 27.37
N GLU A 137 -23.97 -24.57 26.38
CA GLU A 137 -22.57 -24.97 26.41
C GLU A 137 -21.72 -24.01 27.26
N VAL A 138 -20.82 -24.57 28.06
CA VAL A 138 -19.84 -23.81 28.83
C VAL A 138 -18.49 -23.89 28.13
N TYR A 139 -17.93 -22.74 27.76
CA TYR A 139 -16.63 -22.65 27.12
C TYR A 139 -15.73 -21.64 27.82
N SER A 140 -14.42 -21.84 27.72
CA SER A 140 -13.43 -20.91 28.26
C SER A 140 -12.83 -20.09 27.14
N ILE A 141 -12.68 -18.78 27.37
CA ILE A 141 -12.05 -17.86 26.42
C ILE A 141 -10.75 -17.30 26.99
N HIS A 142 -9.85 -16.98 26.07
CA HIS A 142 -8.53 -16.46 26.34
C HIS A 142 -8.39 -15.07 25.69
N PRO A 143 -7.57 -14.17 26.26
CA PRO A 143 -7.31 -12.87 25.68
C PRO A 143 -6.65 -12.96 24.30
N ALA A 144 -6.89 -11.93 23.49
CA ALA A 144 -6.17 -11.74 22.24
C ALA A 144 -4.67 -11.55 22.49
N LEU A 145 -3.84 -12.26 21.72
CA LEU A 145 -2.39 -12.10 21.76
C LEU A 145 -1.99 -10.75 21.17
N ARG A 146 -1.38 -9.88 21.99
CA ARG A 146 -0.81 -8.62 21.50
C ARG A 146 0.49 -8.89 20.73
N MET A 147 0.42 -8.83 19.41
CA MET A 147 1.59 -8.86 18.54
C MET A 147 1.97 -7.42 18.15
N ALA A 148 3.11 -6.92 18.63
CA ALA A 148 3.61 -5.60 18.27
C ALA A 148 4.99 -5.72 17.62
N LYS A 149 5.18 -5.01 16.50
CA LYS A 149 6.49 -4.76 15.89
C LYS A 149 6.78 -3.27 16.00
N GLN A 150 8.02 -2.92 16.31
CA GLN A 150 8.44 -1.52 16.26
C GLN A 150 8.52 -1.05 14.80
N GLY A 151 8.10 0.18 14.55
CA GLY A 151 8.15 0.84 13.25
C GLY A 151 8.39 2.34 13.43
N TYR A 152 8.60 3.06 12.34
CA TYR A 152 8.82 4.51 12.33
C TYR A 152 8.00 5.19 11.24
N THR A 153 7.69 6.46 11.45
CA THR A 153 6.99 7.32 10.48
C THR A 153 7.84 8.54 10.20
N ILE A 154 7.89 8.98 8.94
CA ILE A 154 8.60 10.19 8.52
C ILE A 154 7.56 11.21 8.07
N THR A 155 7.62 12.41 8.66
CA THR A 155 6.78 13.55 8.30
C THR A 155 7.67 14.71 7.86
N PHE A 156 7.29 15.39 6.80
CA PHE A 156 7.95 16.62 6.37
C PHE A 156 7.11 17.81 6.83
N SER A 157 7.76 18.80 7.44
CA SER A 157 7.12 20.08 7.76
C SER A 157 6.66 20.78 6.47
N LYS A 158 5.55 21.52 6.59
CA LYS A 158 5.00 22.32 5.49
C LYS A 158 5.88 23.52 5.17
#